data_AF-A0A086ZU18-F1
#
_entry.id   AF-A0A086ZU18-F1
#
_cell.length_a   1.000
_cell.length_b   1.000
_cell.length_c   1.000
_cell.angle_alpha   90.00
_cell.angle_beta   90.00
_cell.angle_gamma   90.00
#
_symmetry.space_group_name_H-M   'P 1'
#
loop_
_entity.id
_entity.type
_entity.pdbx_description
1 polymer ?
#
loop_
_entity_poly.entity_id
_entity_poly.type
_entity_poly.pdbx_seq_one_letter_code
_entity_poly.pdbx_strand_id
1 'polypeptide(L)'
;MAAPLTQTLVVQEDTETVDGGLVIPVRLVKPDGTPFGGGTGTVTVAWADITGKPATFPASAASIADATRIGTALLTAANAASARTAIGAGTPYTLPAAGTAIGGVKKGAAVAAVTVADPAAAAAAPTKAEYDALLALAKANKVAINGLIASLKAAGTIA
;
A
#
# COMPACT_ATOMS: atom_id res chain seq x y z
N MET A 1 47.61 -56.74 -46.88
CA MET A 1 46.71 -55.70 -46.31
C MET A 1 47.03 -54.41 -47.06
N ALA A 2 46.13 -53.93 -47.91
CA ALA A 2 46.39 -52.72 -48.72
C ALA A 2 46.22 -51.45 -47.87
N ALA A 3 47.09 -50.45 -48.07
CA ALA A 3 47.04 -49.21 -47.31
C ALA A 3 45.78 -48.37 -47.70
N PRO A 4 45.11 -47.72 -46.73
CA PRO A 4 43.91 -46.93 -47.00
C PRO A 4 44.25 -45.64 -47.79
N LEU A 5 43.48 -45.38 -48.85
CA LEU A 5 43.56 -44.13 -49.63
C LEU A 5 43.05 -42.96 -48.78
N THR A 6 43.87 -41.94 -48.60
CA THR A 6 43.49 -40.68 -47.92
C THR A 6 43.53 -39.57 -48.96
N GLN A 7 42.39 -38.97 -49.29
CA GLN A 7 42.30 -37.85 -50.23
C GLN A 7 41.94 -36.57 -49.48
N THR A 8 42.70 -35.50 -49.69
CA THR A 8 42.40 -34.18 -49.10
C THR A 8 41.35 -33.50 -49.96
N LEU A 9 40.20 -33.18 -49.38
CA LEU A 9 39.17 -32.37 -50.03
C LEU A 9 39.42 -30.90 -49.69
N VAL A 10 39.66 -30.06 -50.71
CA VAL A 10 39.81 -28.61 -50.55
C VAL A 10 38.48 -27.97 -50.92
N VAL A 11 37.85 -27.26 -49.97
CA VAL A 11 36.67 -26.43 -50.25
C VAL A 11 37.20 -25.04 -50.63
N GLN A 12 37.09 -24.67 -51.91
CA GLN A 12 37.42 -23.32 -52.38
C GLN A 12 36.23 -22.38 -52.15
N GLU A 13 36.44 -21.22 -51.55
CA GLU A 13 35.45 -20.14 -51.44
C GLU A 13 35.53 -19.23 -52.67
N ASP A 14 35.28 -19.73 -53.87
CA ASP A 14 35.31 -18.90 -55.09
C ASP A 14 33.88 -18.56 -55.54
N THR A 15 33.60 -17.28 -55.79
CA THR A 15 32.29 -16.73 -56.18
C THR A 15 31.91 -16.96 -57.65
N GLU A 16 32.68 -17.74 -58.41
CA GLU A 16 32.38 -18.05 -59.81
C GLU A 16 32.13 -19.55 -60.02
N THR A 17 30.95 -19.85 -60.58
CA THR A 17 30.50 -21.20 -60.88
C THR A 17 31.35 -21.81 -61.99
N VAL A 18 32.38 -22.57 -61.63
CA VAL A 18 33.07 -23.46 -62.58
C VAL A 18 32.15 -24.65 -62.89
N ASP A 19 31.69 -24.71 -64.13
CA ASP A 19 30.80 -25.76 -64.64
C ASP A 19 31.60 -27.08 -64.84
N GLY A 20 31.87 -27.74 -63.72
CA GLY A 20 32.73 -28.92 -63.66
C GLY A 20 33.07 -29.38 -62.24
N GLY A 21 32.19 -29.12 -61.25
CA GLY A 21 32.37 -29.54 -59.86
C GLY A 21 32.59 -31.06 -59.71
N LEU A 22 32.98 -31.49 -58.50
CA LEU A 22 33.29 -32.90 -58.19
C LEU A 22 32.24 -33.87 -58.76
N VAL A 23 32.64 -34.65 -59.78
CA VAL A 23 31.76 -35.59 -60.53
C VAL A 23 31.46 -36.88 -59.75
N ILE A 24 31.90 -36.93 -58.50
CA ILE A 24 31.66 -38.04 -57.57
C ILE A 24 30.80 -37.54 -56.41
N PRO A 25 29.84 -38.35 -55.90
CA PRO A 25 29.00 -37.93 -54.80
C PRO A 25 29.83 -37.73 -53.53
N VAL A 26 29.89 -36.49 -53.06
CA VAL A 26 30.52 -36.14 -51.77
C VAL A 26 29.50 -36.36 -50.66
N ARG A 27 29.85 -37.20 -49.68
CA ARG A 27 29.14 -37.24 -48.40
C ARG A 27 29.99 -36.55 -47.36
N LEU A 28 29.40 -35.58 -46.65
CA LEU A 28 29.99 -35.09 -45.41
C LEU A 28 29.76 -36.17 -44.35
N VAL A 29 30.86 -36.65 -43.79
CA VAL A 29 30.88 -37.74 -42.82
C VAL A 29 31.67 -37.23 -41.61
N LYS A 30 31.22 -37.56 -40.40
CA LYS A 30 32.00 -37.25 -39.18
C LYS A 30 33.30 -38.07 -39.20
N PRO A 31 34.31 -37.71 -38.38
CA PRO A 31 35.54 -38.50 -38.25
C PRO A 31 35.32 -39.99 -37.90
N ASP A 32 34.14 -40.35 -37.38
CA ASP A 32 33.75 -41.72 -37.03
C ASP A 32 33.10 -42.52 -38.18
N GLY A 33 32.98 -41.95 -39.39
CA GLY A 33 32.40 -42.64 -40.55
C GLY A 33 30.87 -42.52 -40.70
N THR A 34 30.17 -41.85 -39.79
CA THR A 34 28.70 -41.62 -39.88
C THR A 34 28.35 -40.36 -40.68
N PRO A 35 27.20 -40.31 -41.39
CA PRO A 35 26.77 -39.11 -42.11
C PRO A 35 26.70 -37.86 -41.21
N PHE A 36 27.09 -36.72 -41.76
CA PHE A 36 26.90 -35.42 -41.13
C PHE A 36 25.43 -35.00 -41.24
N GLY A 37 24.73 -34.98 -40.10
CA GLY A 37 23.27 -34.80 -40.08
C GLY A 37 22.78 -33.34 -40.14
N GLY A 38 23.68 -32.36 -40.10
CA GLY A 38 23.31 -30.96 -39.81
C GLY A 38 22.74 -30.83 -38.39
N GLY A 39 23.01 -29.72 -37.69
CA GLY A 39 22.45 -29.48 -36.36
C GLY A 39 20.95 -29.17 -36.44
N THR A 40 20.11 -30.15 -36.77
CA THR A 40 18.63 -30.07 -36.74
C THR A 40 18.07 -30.31 -35.34
N GLY A 41 18.94 -30.51 -34.35
CA GLY A 41 18.54 -30.61 -32.96
C GLY A 41 18.03 -29.27 -32.46
N THR A 42 16.78 -29.22 -32.01
CA THR A 42 16.33 -28.20 -31.07
C THR A 42 17.37 -28.07 -29.96
N VAL A 43 18.00 -26.92 -29.81
CA VAL A 43 18.91 -26.66 -28.68
C VAL A 43 18.03 -26.52 -27.45
N THR A 44 17.84 -27.63 -26.74
CA THR A 44 17.17 -27.62 -25.44
C THR A 44 18.19 -27.16 -24.40
N VAL A 45 18.06 -25.90 -23.96
CA VAL A 45 18.81 -25.40 -22.80
C VAL A 45 18.11 -25.91 -21.55
N ALA A 46 18.81 -26.70 -20.73
CA ALA A 46 18.23 -27.13 -19.47
C ALA A 46 18.09 -25.93 -18.53
N TRP A 47 17.00 -25.87 -17.77
CA TRP A 47 16.81 -24.79 -16.79
C TRP A 47 17.99 -24.67 -15.83
N ALA A 48 18.66 -25.77 -15.48
CA ALA A 48 19.85 -25.79 -14.63
C ALA A 48 21.04 -25.01 -15.20
N ASP A 49 21.13 -24.87 -16.52
CA ASP A 49 22.27 -24.26 -17.21
C ASP A 49 22.18 -22.73 -17.29
N ILE A 50 21.04 -22.14 -16.91
CA ILE A 50 20.82 -20.69 -16.97
C ILE A 50 21.34 -20.03 -15.68
N THR A 51 22.35 -19.18 -15.79
CA THR A 51 22.88 -18.39 -14.66
C THR A 51 21.95 -17.24 -14.29
N GLY A 52 21.86 -16.88 -13.00
CA GLY A 52 21.03 -15.75 -12.53
C GLY A 52 19.52 -15.99 -12.58
N LYS A 53 19.09 -17.21 -12.91
CA LYS A 53 17.67 -17.59 -12.91
C LYS A 53 17.09 -17.60 -11.49
N PRO A 54 15.78 -17.34 -11.33
CA PRO A 54 15.11 -17.53 -10.06
C PRO A 54 15.10 -19.02 -9.65
N ALA A 55 15.11 -19.28 -8.33
CA ALA A 55 15.08 -20.64 -7.80
C ALA A 55 13.78 -21.38 -8.15
N THR A 56 12.67 -20.66 -8.31
CA THR A 56 11.36 -21.16 -8.72
C THR A 56 10.84 -20.38 -9.92
N PHE A 57 9.99 -21.01 -10.73
CA PHE A 57 9.21 -20.34 -11.76
C PHE A 57 7.71 -20.59 -11.50
N PRO A 58 6.89 -19.54 -11.29
CA PRO A 58 7.27 -18.13 -11.27
C PRO A 58 8.17 -17.77 -10.08
N ALA A 59 8.93 -16.68 -10.23
CA ALA A 59 9.74 -16.14 -9.13
C ALA A 59 8.86 -15.63 -8.00
N SER A 60 9.35 -15.71 -6.75
CA SER A 60 8.65 -15.18 -5.58
C SER A 60 9.00 -13.71 -5.37
N ALA A 61 8.05 -12.87 -4.97
CA ALA A 61 8.35 -11.51 -4.53
C ALA A 61 9.33 -11.47 -3.34
N ALA A 62 9.41 -12.56 -2.56
CA ALA A 62 10.40 -12.71 -1.48
C ALA A 62 11.84 -12.90 -1.98
N SER A 63 12.06 -13.23 -3.26
CA SER A 63 13.41 -13.44 -3.82
C SER A 63 14.05 -12.17 -4.40
N ILE A 64 13.45 -10.99 -4.19
CA ILE A 64 14.03 -9.70 -4.60
C ILE A 64 15.11 -9.31 -3.57
N ALA A 65 16.38 -9.57 -3.91
CA ALA A 65 17.50 -9.50 -2.99
C ALA A 65 17.90 -8.07 -2.57
N ASP A 66 17.61 -7.06 -3.40
CA ASP A 66 17.92 -5.65 -3.19
C ASP A 66 16.74 -4.85 -2.61
N ALA A 67 15.61 -5.51 -2.33
CA ALA A 67 14.50 -4.87 -1.65
C ALA A 67 14.83 -4.59 -0.18
N THR A 68 14.35 -3.44 0.31
CA THR A 68 14.38 -3.19 1.75
C THR A 68 13.45 -4.15 2.48
N ARG A 69 13.69 -4.37 3.78
CA ARG A 69 12.78 -5.16 4.63
C ARG A 69 11.33 -4.69 4.56
N ILE A 70 11.09 -3.37 4.46
CA ILE A 70 9.75 -2.78 4.30
C ILE A 70 9.18 -3.09 2.91
N GLY A 71 10.01 -2.97 1.87
CA GLY A 71 9.64 -3.29 0.49
C GLY A 71 9.19 -4.75 0.35
N THR A 72 10.00 -5.70 0.83
CA THR A 72 9.63 -7.13 0.84
C THR A 72 8.34 -7.36 1.60
N ALA A 73 8.22 -6.81 2.82
CA ALA A 73 7.03 -6.99 3.66
C ALA A 73 5.74 -6.41 3.01
N LEU A 74 5.86 -5.30 2.28
CA LEU A 74 4.74 -4.72 1.54
C LEU A 74 4.35 -5.57 0.33
N LEU A 75 5.32 -6.03 -0.47
CA LEU A 75 5.07 -6.85 -1.66
C LEU A 75 4.52 -8.24 -1.30
N THR A 76 4.91 -8.80 -0.16
CA THR A 76 4.43 -10.10 0.32
C THR A 76 3.22 -9.99 1.26
N ALA A 77 2.65 -8.80 1.46
CA ALA A 77 1.52 -8.61 2.35
C ALA A 77 0.28 -9.36 1.82
N ALA A 78 -0.26 -10.29 2.62
CA ALA A 78 -1.44 -11.07 2.24
C ALA A 78 -2.73 -10.23 2.18
N ASN A 79 -2.75 -9.05 2.79
CA ASN A 79 -3.91 -8.16 2.84
C ASN A 79 -3.51 -6.73 3.22
N ALA A 80 -4.47 -5.81 3.10
CA ALA A 80 -4.28 -4.39 3.41
C ALA A 80 -3.84 -4.13 4.86
N ALA A 81 -4.26 -4.96 5.83
CA ALA A 81 -3.84 -4.80 7.22
C ALA A 81 -2.35 -5.10 7.39
N SER A 82 -1.86 -6.18 6.77
CA SER A 82 -0.45 -6.57 6.78
C SER A 82 0.42 -5.52 6.08
N ALA A 83 -0.06 -4.97 4.96
CA ALA A 83 0.61 -3.89 4.24
C ALA A 83 0.74 -2.63 5.11
N ARG A 84 -0.34 -2.23 5.79
CA ARG A 84 -0.32 -1.09 6.72
C ARG A 84 0.65 -1.29 7.87
N THR A 85 0.67 -2.48 8.48
CA THR A 85 1.64 -2.83 9.53
C THR A 85 3.07 -2.72 9.03
N ALA A 86 3.37 -3.17 7.80
CA ALA A 86 4.71 -3.11 7.23
C ALA A 86 5.27 -1.68 7.13
N ILE A 87 4.39 -0.69 6.88
CA ILE A 87 4.76 0.73 6.72
C ILE A 87 4.42 1.59 7.94
N GLY A 88 3.89 1.00 9.02
CA GLY A 88 3.47 1.73 10.22
C GLY A 88 2.24 2.63 10.02
N ALA A 89 1.40 2.35 9.02
CA ALA A 89 0.18 3.11 8.76
C ALA A 89 -0.99 2.67 9.66
N GLY A 90 -1.77 3.63 10.15
CA GLY A 90 -3.05 3.40 10.81
C GLY A 90 -4.20 3.20 9.83
N THR A 91 -5.39 2.91 10.34
CA THR A 91 -6.64 2.96 9.55
C THR A 91 -7.21 4.38 9.52
N PRO A 92 -8.01 4.75 8.51
CA PRO A 92 -8.80 5.98 8.56
C PRO A 92 -9.58 6.05 9.88
N TYR A 93 -9.48 7.20 10.55
CA TYR A 93 -10.11 7.43 11.85
C TYR A 93 -11.32 8.34 11.69
N THR A 94 -12.47 7.89 12.18
CA THR A 94 -13.67 8.70 12.35
C THR A 94 -13.84 8.98 13.84
N LEU A 95 -13.81 10.26 14.23
CA LEU A 95 -14.03 10.67 15.61
C LEU A 95 -15.48 10.32 16.04
N PRO A 96 -15.69 9.41 17.01
CA PRO A 96 -17.03 9.12 17.51
C PRO A 96 -17.56 10.26 18.38
N ALA A 97 -18.89 10.32 18.55
CA ALA A 97 -19.47 11.18 19.57
C ALA A 97 -19.05 10.71 20.98
N ALA A 98 -18.93 11.66 21.92
CA ALA A 98 -18.65 11.34 23.32
C ALA A 98 -19.75 10.44 23.94
N GLY A 99 -19.34 9.53 24.82
CA GLY A 99 -20.25 8.61 25.52
C GLY A 99 -19.55 7.96 26.70
N THR A 100 -19.66 6.63 26.84
CA THR A 100 -18.87 5.86 27.82
C THR A 100 -17.38 5.87 27.52
N ALA A 101 -17.02 6.10 26.25
CA ALA A 101 -15.65 6.31 25.79
C ALA A 101 -15.41 7.78 25.42
N ILE A 102 -14.13 8.16 25.34
CA ILE A 102 -13.72 9.47 24.82
C ILE A 102 -14.24 9.67 23.39
N GLY A 103 -14.70 10.87 23.10
CA GLY A 103 -15.23 11.23 21.78
C GLY A 103 -15.39 12.74 21.63
N GLY A 104 -15.80 13.15 20.43
CA GLY A 104 -16.03 14.56 20.11
C GLY A 104 -17.36 15.08 20.64
N VAL A 105 -17.36 16.35 21.02
CA VAL A 105 -18.55 17.17 21.25
C VAL A 105 -18.56 18.33 20.27
N LYS A 106 -19.73 18.91 20.02
CA LYS A 106 -19.82 20.14 19.23
C LYS A 106 -19.56 21.35 20.13
N LYS A 107 -19.28 22.50 19.51
CA LYS A 107 -19.27 23.78 20.23
C LYS A 107 -20.71 24.18 20.55
N GLY A 108 -21.00 24.49 21.81
CA GLY A 108 -22.29 25.04 22.22
C GLY A 108 -22.56 26.43 21.64
N ALA A 109 -23.84 26.76 21.51
CA ALA A 109 -24.28 28.11 21.17
C ALA A 109 -23.90 29.10 22.29
N ALA A 110 -23.66 30.35 21.92
CA ALA A 110 -23.37 31.41 22.88
C ALA A 110 -24.58 31.63 23.82
N VAL A 111 -24.30 31.77 25.12
CA VAL A 111 -25.29 32.09 26.15
C VAL A 111 -24.92 33.45 26.72
N ALA A 112 -25.87 34.39 26.71
CA ALA A 112 -25.64 35.73 27.25
C ALA A 112 -25.37 35.67 28.76
N ALA A 113 -24.47 36.53 29.24
CA ALA A 113 -24.24 36.69 30.66
C ALA A 113 -25.45 37.33 31.35
N VAL A 114 -25.65 37.01 32.63
CA VAL A 114 -26.62 37.72 33.46
C VAL A 114 -26.03 39.08 33.80
N THR A 115 -26.72 40.15 33.36
CA THR A 115 -26.30 41.54 33.59
C THR A 115 -27.13 42.24 34.67
N VAL A 116 -28.11 41.55 35.25
CA VAL A 116 -28.87 42.07 36.38
C VAL A 116 -27.92 42.19 37.57
N ALA A 117 -27.81 43.38 38.14
CA ALA A 117 -26.98 43.63 39.31
C ALA A 117 -27.51 42.84 40.52
N ASP A 118 -26.60 42.51 41.43
CA ASP A 118 -26.98 41.91 42.71
C ASP A 118 -27.90 42.88 43.48
N PRO A 119 -29.03 42.40 44.03
CA PRO A 119 -29.88 43.23 44.87
C PRO A 119 -29.09 43.68 46.11
N ALA A 120 -29.37 44.89 46.58
CA ALA A 120 -28.80 45.40 47.82
C ALA A 120 -29.15 44.48 49.01
N ALA A 121 -28.34 44.54 50.07
CA ALA A 121 -28.64 43.84 51.31
C ALA A 121 -30.00 44.28 51.85
N ALA A 122 -30.80 43.32 52.31
CA ALA A 122 -32.13 43.57 52.82
C ALA A 122 -32.08 44.48 54.07
N ALA A 123 -32.96 45.48 54.11
CA ALA A 123 -33.21 46.27 55.29
C ALA A 123 -33.84 45.43 56.42
N ALA A 124 -33.81 45.95 57.66
CA ALA A 124 -34.44 45.31 58.81
C ALA A 124 -35.95 45.07 58.62
N ALA A 125 -36.61 45.89 57.79
CA ALA A 125 -37.97 45.68 57.30
C ALA A 125 -37.96 45.69 55.76
N PRO A 126 -37.91 44.52 55.10
CA PRO A 126 -37.82 44.43 53.64
C PRO A 126 -39.03 45.05 52.94
N THR A 127 -38.73 45.84 51.91
CA THR A 127 -39.65 46.59 51.07
C THR A 127 -40.02 45.80 49.84
N LYS A 128 -41.14 46.19 49.20
CA LYS A 128 -41.54 45.61 47.90
C LYS A 128 -40.44 45.75 46.84
N ALA A 129 -39.70 46.86 46.82
CA ALA A 129 -38.64 47.11 45.85
C ALA A 129 -37.49 46.10 45.98
N GLU A 130 -37.10 45.74 47.20
CA GLU A 130 -36.08 44.71 47.45
C GLU A 130 -36.54 43.34 46.96
N TYR A 131 -37.80 42.98 47.19
CA TYR A 131 -38.37 41.73 46.67
C TYR A 131 -38.47 41.72 45.14
N ASP A 132 -38.86 42.83 44.52
CA ASP A 132 -38.93 42.95 43.07
C ASP A 132 -37.54 42.81 42.42
N ALA A 133 -36.49 43.37 43.03
CA ALA A 133 -35.10 43.23 42.58
C ALA A 133 -34.61 41.78 42.67
N LEU A 134 -34.90 41.09 43.77
CA LEU A 134 -34.59 39.66 43.92
C LEU A 134 -35.33 38.82 42.88
N LEU A 135 -36.61 39.12 42.63
CA LEU A 135 -37.40 38.42 41.61
C LEU A 135 -36.84 38.65 40.20
N ALA A 136 -36.35 39.85 39.90
CA ALA A 136 -35.72 40.16 38.63
C ALA A 136 -34.42 39.33 38.43
N LEU A 137 -33.55 39.27 39.44
CA LEU A 137 -32.34 38.46 39.39
C LEU A 137 -32.68 36.96 39.26
N ALA A 138 -33.65 36.46 40.03
CA ALA A 138 -34.07 35.06 39.97
C ALA A 138 -34.61 34.66 38.58
N LYS A 139 -35.41 35.54 37.95
CA LYS A 139 -35.91 35.34 36.59
C LYS A 139 -34.77 35.33 35.57
N ALA A 140 -33.83 36.27 35.67
CA ALA A 140 -32.67 36.33 34.77
C ALA A 140 -31.79 35.07 34.89
N ASN A 141 -31.50 34.63 36.12
CA ASN A 141 -30.74 33.40 36.37
C ASN A 141 -31.45 32.17 35.81
N LYS A 142 -32.77 32.04 36.00
CA LYS A 142 -33.55 30.93 35.44
C LYS A 142 -33.42 30.86 33.92
N VAL A 143 -33.48 32.02 33.24
CA VAL A 143 -33.32 32.09 31.78
C VAL A 143 -31.90 31.66 31.38
N ALA A 144 -30.87 32.20 32.02
CA ALA A 144 -29.48 31.87 31.70
C ALA A 144 -29.14 30.40 31.95
N ILE A 145 -29.59 29.82 33.08
CA ILE A 145 -29.36 28.41 33.43
C ILE A 145 -30.04 27.49 32.41
N ASN A 146 -31.30 27.73 32.09
CA ASN A 146 -32.01 26.92 31.11
C ASN A 146 -31.38 27.06 29.71
N GLY A 147 -30.93 28.26 29.35
CA GLY A 147 -30.19 28.50 28.10
C GLY A 147 -28.87 27.73 28.05
N LEU A 148 -28.11 27.72 29.15
CA LEU A 148 -26.87 26.95 29.26
C LEU A 148 -27.11 25.45 29.13
N ILE A 149 -28.08 24.91 29.86
CA ILE A 149 -28.44 23.49 29.80
C ILE A 149 -28.86 23.12 28.38
N ALA A 150 -29.71 23.93 27.74
CA ALA A 150 -30.13 23.69 26.36
C ALA A 150 -28.95 23.72 25.38
N SER A 151 -28.06 24.70 25.50
CA SER A 151 -26.86 24.82 24.65
C SER A 151 -25.93 23.61 24.81
N LEU A 152 -25.67 23.17 26.04
CA LEU A 152 -24.80 22.02 26.34
C LEU A 152 -25.43 20.69 25.89
N LYS A 153 -26.74 20.51 26.05
CA LYS A 153 -27.46 19.33 25.53
C LYS A 153 -27.42 19.28 24.00
N ALA A 154 -27.69 20.40 23.34
CA ALA A 154 -27.64 20.49 21.88
C ALA A 154 -26.22 20.23 21.31
N ALA A 155 -25.19 20.59 22.06
CA ALA A 155 -23.80 20.33 21.74
C ALA A 155 -23.36 18.87 21.95
N GLY A 156 -24.16 18.07 22.67
CA GLY A 156 -23.82 16.71 23.08
C GLY A 156 -22.81 16.65 24.23
N THR A 157 -22.65 17.73 24.99
CA THR A 157 -21.73 17.78 26.14
C THR A 157 -22.31 17.13 27.39
N ILE A 158 -23.64 17.24 27.57
CA ILE A 158 -24.39 16.63 28.69
C ILE A 158 -25.66 15.96 28.16
N ALA A 159 -26.18 14.98 28.90
CA ALA A 159 -27.44 14.28 28.59
C ALA A 159 -28.68 15.00 29.16
#